data_AF-L0P8W7-F1
#
_entry.id   AF-L0P8W7-F1
#
_cell.length_a   1.000
_cell.length_b   1.000
_cell.length_c   1.000
_cell.angle_alpha   90.00
_cell.angle_beta   90.00
_cell.angle_gamma   90.00
#
_symmetry.space_group_name_H-M   'P 1'
#
loop_
_entity.id
_entity.type
_entity.pdbx_description
1 polymer ?
#
loop_
_entity_poly.entity_id
_entity_poly.type
_entity_poly.pdbx_seq_one_letter_code
_entity_poly.pdbx_strand_id
1 'polypeptide(L)'
;MFLSIFFRMLGLLHICSSHLDNDKEKNDLHQGFAVLGLALIAMGEDIGGEMILRHFDHLKMYYGEPVIRKAVPLALGLLSASNPQIRIFETLSRYSHDTDIDVAINAIFAMGLVGSGTNNARLAQLFRQLASYYHKTPNALFMVRVAQGLLHMGKGTMTLSPYHTDRQIMSYVSISGLFTVLVSMMNSKFYTFHWILYYLTMAIHPRMLLTVDEFGNFQKTTVRQGTAVDIVGQIGRPKTITGFQTLETPTLLQHSDRAELATDKYIPLTPTLEWIVILRKNPNYMEEDT
;
A
#
# COMPACT_ATOMS: atom_id res chain seq x y z
N MET A 1 -16.74 -18.13 2.32
CA MET A 1 -16.33 -16.77 2.76
C MET A 1 -16.38 -15.79 1.59
N PHE A 2 -15.65 -16.08 0.51
CA PHE A 2 -15.62 -15.31 -0.75
C PHE A 2 -17.01 -14.91 -1.31
N LEU A 3 -17.96 -15.85 -1.41
CA LEU A 3 -19.32 -15.56 -1.91
C LEU A 3 -20.11 -14.60 -1.00
N SER A 4 -19.90 -14.66 0.32
CA SER A 4 -20.58 -13.78 1.29
C SER A 4 -20.01 -12.37 1.27
N ILE A 5 -18.68 -12.26 1.09
CA ILE A 5 -17.98 -10.99 0.89
C ILE A 5 -18.44 -10.35 -0.41
N PHE A 6 -18.49 -11.11 -1.50
CA PHE A 6 -19.00 -10.67 -2.79
C PHE A 6 -20.46 -10.20 -2.73
N PHE A 7 -21.35 -10.94 -2.06
CA PHE A 7 -22.75 -10.50 -1.86
C PHE A 7 -22.85 -9.23 -1.00
N ARG A 8 -21.99 -9.05 0.00
CA ARG A 8 -21.92 -7.81 0.79
C ARG A 8 -21.40 -6.65 -0.05
N MET A 9 -20.40 -6.88 -0.90
CA MET A 9 -19.88 -5.87 -1.83
C MET A 9 -20.93 -5.48 -2.86
N LEU A 10 -21.67 -6.45 -3.40
CA LEU A 10 -22.78 -6.21 -4.31
C LEU A 10 -23.94 -5.47 -3.61
N GLY A 11 -24.24 -5.81 -2.35
CA GLY A 11 -25.23 -5.11 -1.54
C GLY A 11 -24.83 -3.67 -1.23
N LEU A 12 -23.56 -3.42 -0.89
CA LEU A 12 -23.00 -2.07 -0.73
C LEU A 12 -22.99 -1.29 -2.04
N LEU A 13 -22.67 -1.93 -3.17
CA LEU A 13 -22.79 -1.33 -4.50
C LEU A 13 -24.24 -1.01 -4.86
N HIS A 14 -25.19 -1.85 -4.45
CA HIS A 14 -26.61 -1.60 -4.64
C HIS A 14 -27.09 -0.43 -3.78
N ILE A 15 -26.61 -0.29 -2.54
CA ILE A 15 -26.86 0.88 -1.67
C ILE A 15 -26.21 2.14 -2.25
N CYS A 16 -25.02 2.04 -2.85
CA CYS A 16 -24.40 3.15 -3.58
C CYS A 16 -25.16 3.52 -4.86
N SER A 17 -25.84 2.57 -5.51
CA SER A 17 -26.60 2.77 -6.75
C SER A 17 -28.06 3.18 -6.52
N SER A 18 -28.64 2.87 -5.35
CA SER A 18 -29.99 3.24 -4.98
C SER A 18 -30.06 4.72 -4.59
N HIS A 19 -30.06 5.58 -5.60
CA HIS A 19 -30.60 6.92 -5.49
C HIS A 19 -32.12 6.81 -5.57
N LEU A 20 -32.82 7.09 -4.47
CA LEU A 20 -34.18 7.64 -4.46
C LEU A 20 -34.50 7.97 -3.00
N ASP A 21 -34.20 9.19 -2.58
CA ASP A 21 -35.18 10.10 -1.97
C ASP A 21 -34.51 11.38 -1.43
N ASN A 22 -35.30 12.46 -1.45
CA ASN A 22 -34.94 13.88 -1.44
C ASN A 22 -34.29 14.44 -0.14
N ASP A 23 -33.44 13.70 0.56
CA ASP A 23 -32.72 14.16 1.78
C ASP A 23 -31.20 14.31 1.52
N LYS A 24 -30.87 15.39 0.79
CA LYS A 24 -29.60 15.68 0.07
C LYS A 24 -28.33 15.98 0.88
N GLU A 25 -28.29 15.71 2.19
CA GLU A 25 -27.09 16.02 2.99
C GLU A 25 -26.61 14.87 3.88
N LYS A 26 -27.52 14.01 4.36
CA LYS A 26 -27.15 12.82 5.14
C LYS A 26 -26.83 11.62 4.25
N ASN A 27 -27.50 11.50 3.11
CA ASN A 27 -27.33 10.39 2.18
C ASN A 27 -25.97 10.40 1.47
N ASP A 28 -25.44 11.59 1.13
CA ASP A 28 -24.15 11.74 0.45
C ASP A 28 -22.97 11.25 1.32
N LEU A 29 -23.03 11.50 2.64
CA LEU A 29 -22.04 10.99 3.61
C LEU A 29 -22.10 9.46 3.68
N HIS A 30 -23.30 8.87 3.69
CA HIS A 30 -23.47 7.42 3.68
C HIS A 30 -22.85 6.77 2.44
N GLN A 31 -22.98 7.40 1.27
CA GLN A 31 -22.36 6.94 0.04
C GLN A 31 -20.83 7.06 0.08
N GLY A 32 -20.28 8.17 0.60
CA GLY A 32 -18.83 8.33 0.79
C GLY A 32 -18.22 7.27 1.70
N PHE A 33 -18.88 6.97 2.82
CA PHE A 33 -18.46 5.89 3.74
C PHE A 33 -18.63 4.50 3.13
N ALA A 34 -19.66 4.27 2.32
CA ALA A 34 -19.85 3.01 1.60
C ALA A 34 -18.71 2.73 0.60
N VAL A 35 -18.22 3.75 -0.10
CA VAL A 35 -17.07 3.66 -1.01
C VAL A 35 -15.78 3.31 -0.26
N LEU A 36 -15.53 3.94 0.89
CA LEU A 36 -14.38 3.60 1.74
C LEU A 36 -14.50 2.19 2.36
N GLY A 37 -15.72 1.79 2.75
CA GLY A 37 -16.00 0.44 3.25
C GLY A 37 -15.80 -0.63 2.19
N LEU A 38 -16.16 -0.34 0.92
CA LEU A 38 -15.89 -1.23 -0.21
C LEU A 38 -14.37 -1.44 -0.38
N ALA A 39 -13.58 -0.37 -0.30
CA ALA A 39 -12.13 -0.45 -0.37
C ALA A 39 -11.52 -1.28 0.78
N LEU A 40 -12.06 -1.17 2.00
CA LEU A 40 -11.59 -1.96 3.15
C LEU A 40 -11.81 -3.47 2.93
N ILE A 41 -12.99 -3.85 2.42
CA ILE A 41 -13.31 -5.25 2.13
C ILE A 41 -12.40 -5.79 1.01
N ALA A 42 -12.14 -4.95 0.01
CA ALA A 42 -11.28 -5.26 -1.13
C ALA A 42 -9.84 -5.61 -0.75
N MET A 43 -9.33 -5.02 0.33
CA MET A 43 -7.93 -5.23 0.73
C MET A 43 -7.65 -6.70 1.01
N GLY A 44 -8.64 -7.48 1.43
CA GLY A 44 -8.47 -8.87 1.86
C GLY A 44 -8.27 -9.87 0.71
N GLU A 45 -8.56 -9.48 -0.54
CA GLU A 45 -8.57 -10.39 -1.68
C GLU A 45 -7.97 -9.71 -2.92
N ASP A 46 -6.90 -10.27 -3.49
CA ASP A 46 -6.25 -9.72 -4.70
C ASP A 46 -7.23 -9.64 -5.89
N ILE A 47 -8.14 -10.62 -6.01
CA ILE A 47 -9.19 -10.66 -7.05
C ILE A 47 -10.24 -9.57 -6.81
N GLY A 48 -10.57 -9.30 -5.54
CA GLY A 48 -11.51 -8.25 -5.15
C GLY A 48 -11.00 -6.86 -5.52
N GLY A 49 -9.70 -6.62 -5.39
CA GLY A 49 -9.05 -5.38 -5.80
C GLY A 49 -9.19 -5.09 -7.30
N GLU A 50 -8.95 -6.07 -8.16
CA GLU A 50 -9.09 -5.87 -9.61
C GLU A 50 -10.55 -5.66 -10.04
N MET A 51 -11.48 -6.37 -9.41
CA MET A 51 -12.91 -6.22 -9.68
C MET A 51 -13.40 -4.83 -9.30
N ILE A 52 -13.03 -4.33 -8.11
CA ILE A 52 -13.46 -3.03 -7.63
C ILE A 52 -12.85 -1.90 -8.47
N LEU A 53 -11.63 -2.04 -8.98
CA LEU A 53 -11.06 -1.04 -9.88
C LEU A 53 -11.96 -0.76 -11.08
N ARG A 54 -12.52 -1.81 -11.70
CA ARG A 54 -13.48 -1.66 -12.81
C ARG A 54 -14.80 -1.03 -12.35
N HIS A 55 -15.29 -1.41 -11.18
CA HIS A 55 -16.52 -0.84 -10.63
C HIS A 55 -16.36 0.63 -10.23
N PHE A 56 -15.20 1.03 -9.71
CA PHE A 56 -14.89 2.43 -9.41
C PHE A 56 -14.76 3.29 -10.67
N ASP A 57 -14.21 2.74 -11.76
CA ASP A 57 -14.20 3.43 -13.05
C ASP A 57 -15.63 3.72 -13.55
N HIS A 58 -16.53 2.73 -13.47
CA HIS A 58 -17.94 2.90 -13.83
C HIS A 58 -18.70 3.84 -12.87
N LEU A 59 -18.52 3.69 -11.56
CA LEU A 59 -19.23 4.46 -10.55
C LEU A 59 -18.81 5.94 -10.60
N LYS A 60 -17.52 6.21 -10.83
CA LYS A 60 -17.01 7.58 -10.98
C LYS A 60 -17.41 8.23 -12.30
N MET A 61 -17.48 7.47 -13.40
CA MET A 61 -17.85 8.03 -14.71
C MET A 61 -19.34 8.31 -14.86
N TYR A 62 -20.21 7.47 -14.27
CA TYR A 62 -21.65 7.52 -14.58
C TYR A 62 -22.55 8.03 -13.43
N TYR A 63 -22.11 8.00 -12.16
CA TYR A 63 -22.99 8.27 -11.00
C TYR A 63 -22.49 9.39 -10.06
N GLY A 64 -21.69 10.34 -10.57
CA GLY A 64 -20.87 11.23 -9.73
C GLY A 64 -21.60 12.35 -8.97
N GLU A 65 -22.20 12.04 -7.82
CA GLU A 65 -22.34 13.03 -6.74
C GLU A 65 -20.95 13.59 -6.34
N PRO A 66 -20.86 14.86 -5.92
CA PRO A 66 -19.58 15.50 -5.61
C PRO A 66 -18.81 14.80 -4.48
N VAL A 67 -19.51 14.14 -3.55
CA VAL A 67 -18.90 13.39 -2.44
C VAL A 67 -18.24 12.12 -2.93
N ILE A 68 -18.89 11.38 -3.83
CA ILE A 68 -18.35 10.16 -4.45
C ILE A 68 -17.08 10.49 -5.24
N ARG A 69 -17.10 11.58 -6.03
CA ARG A 69 -15.94 12.02 -6.81
C ARG A 69 -14.70 12.30 -5.95
N LYS A 70 -14.89 12.77 -4.70
CA LYS A 70 -13.84 13.01 -3.71
C LYS A 70 -13.37 11.73 -2.99
N ALA A 71 -14.27 10.77 -2.77
CA ALA A 71 -13.99 9.54 -2.04
C ALA A 71 -13.27 8.46 -2.88
N VAL A 72 -13.55 8.38 -4.18
CA VAL A 72 -12.97 7.34 -5.06
C VAL A 72 -11.43 7.37 -5.10
N PRO A 73 -10.74 8.53 -5.26
CA PRO A 73 -9.28 8.55 -5.22
C PRO A 73 -8.71 8.04 -3.89
N LEU A 74 -9.37 8.35 -2.77
CA LEU A 74 -8.95 7.91 -1.42
C LEU A 74 -9.12 6.39 -1.27
N ALA A 75 -10.22 5.84 -1.76
CA ALA A 75 -10.47 4.40 -1.81
C ALA A 75 -9.42 3.65 -2.66
N LEU A 76 -9.03 4.21 -3.81
CA LEU A 76 -7.94 3.69 -4.64
C LEU A 76 -6.59 3.72 -3.93
N GLY A 77 -6.33 4.78 -3.15
CA GLY A 77 -5.14 4.90 -2.33
C GLY A 77 -5.06 3.82 -1.24
N LEU A 78 -6.19 3.52 -0.58
CA LEU A 78 -6.27 2.50 0.46
C LEU A 78 -6.06 1.10 -0.09
N LEU A 79 -6.70 0.77 -1.21
CA LEU A 79 -6.61 -0.54 -1.86
C LEU A 79 -5.16 -0.93 -2.18
N SER A 80 -4.32 0.04 -2.53
CA SER A 80 -2.95 -0.21 -3.00
C SER A 80 -1.92 0.55 -2.17
N ALA A 81 -2.10 0.59 -0.85
CA ALA A 81 -1.13 1.15 0.07
C ALA A 81 0.24 0.46 -0.10
N SER A 82 1.28 1.23 -0.43
CA SER A 82 2.65 0.74 -0.64
C SER A 82 2.83 -0.29 -1.79
N ASN A 83 1.83 -0.48 -2.66
CA ASN A 83 1.93 -1.30 -3.87
C ASN A 83 1.71 -0.45 -5.14
N PRO A 84 2.78 0.05 -5.78
CA PRO A 84 2.66 0.90 -6.94
C PRO A 84 2.29 0.10 -8.21
N GLN A 85 1.01 -0.16 -8.40
CA GLN A 85 0.49 -0.66 -9.68
C GLN A 85 0.39 0.49 -10.70
N ILE A 86 0.97 0.29 -11.88
CA ILE A 86 1.00 1.31 -12.96
C ILE A 86 -0.42 1.73 -13.37
N ARG A 87 -1.37 0.78 -13.40
CA ARG A 87 -2.77 1.04 -13.80
C ARG A 87 -3.48 2.04 -12.88
N ILE A 88 -3.25 1.94 -11.58
CA ILE A 88 -3.86 2.82 -10.57
C ILE A 88 -3.20 4.19 -10.62
N PHE A 89 -1.87 4.22 -10.80
CA PHE A 89 -1.11 5.45 -10.97
C PHE A 89 -1.60 6.29 -12.17
N GLU A 90 -1.78 5.69 -13.34
CA GLU A 90 -2.24 6.41 -14.54
C GLU A 90 -3.66 6.96 -14.37
N THR A 91 -4.51 6.24 -13.63
CA THR A 91 -5.87 6.66 -13.32
C THR A 91 -5.88 7.83 -12.32
N LEU A 92 -5.07 7.77 -11.25
CA LEU A 92 -4.92 8.87 -10.30
C LEU A 92 -4.25 10.11 -10.90
N SER A 93 -3.31 9.93 -11.84
CA SER A 93 -2.66 11.02 -12.58
C SER A 93 -3.67 11.82 -13.42
N ARG A 94 -4.63 11.14 -14.06
CA ARG A 94 -5.75 11.81 -14.76
C ARG A 94 -6.61 12.61 -13.79
N TYR A 95 -6.89 12.08 -12.60
CA TYR A 95 -7.69 12.77 -11.58
C TYR A 95 -6.99 13.96 -10.91
N SER A 96 -5.66 14.03 -10.98
CA SER A 96 -4.88 15.13 -10.37
C SER A 96 -4.94 16.43 -11.17
N HIS A 97 -5.43 16.37 -12.41
CA HIS A 97 -5.65 17.52 -13.29
C HIS A 97 -7.13 17.87 -13.43
N ASP A 98 -7.99 17.33 -12.56
CA ASP A 98 -9.41 17.69 -12.54
C ASP A 98 -9.60 19.17 -12.14
N THR A 99 -10.68 19.76 -12.62
CA THR A 99 -11.08 21.16 -12.39
C THR A 99 -11.38 21.46 -10.91
N ASP A 100 -11.85 20.46 -10.17
CA ASP A 100 -12.17 20.57 -8.75
C ASP A 100 -10.92 20.39 -7.89
N ILE A 101 -10.48 21.48 -7.23
CA ILE A 101 -9.28 21.52 -6.40
C ILE A 101 -9.30 20.45 -5.29
N ASP A 102 -10.45 20.24 -4.64
CA ASP A 102 -10.62 19.22 -3.59
C ASP A 102 -10.37 17.80 -4.10
N VAL A 103 -10.85 17.48 -5.31
CA VAL A 103 -10.66 16.15 -5.92
C VAL A 103 -9.20 15.95 -6.29
N ALA A 104 -8.55 17.00 -6.82
CA ALA A 104 -7.13 16.99 -7.16
C ALA A 104 -6.26 16.78 -5.91
N ILE A 105 -6.55 17.47 -4.80
CA ILE A 105 -5.85 17.30 -3.51
C ILE A 105 -5.94 15.85 -3.02
N ASN A 106 -7.14 15.28 -3.04
CA ASN A 106 -7.37 13.89 -2.61
C ASN A 106 -6.67 12.88 -3.52
N ALA A 107 -6.62 13.13 -4.83
CA ALA A 107 -5.90 12.31 -5.78
C ALA A 107 -4.37 12.37 -5.56
N ILE A 108 -3.82 13.56 -5.30
CA ILE A 108 -2.39 13.74 -4.99
C ILE A 108 -2.00 12.99 -3.71
N PHE A 109 -2.84 13.10 -2.66
CA PHE A 109 -2.62 12.37 -1.41
C PHE A 109 -2.66 10.85 -1.63
N ALA A 110 -3.67 10.35 -2.35
CA ALA A 110 -3.80 8.94 -2.67
C ALA A 110 -2.60 8.41 -3.47
N MET A 111 -2.06 9.18 -4.42
CA MET A 111 -0.81 8.81 -5.12
C MET A 111 0.38 8.73 -4.17
N GLY A 112 0.48 9.64 -3.20
CA GLY A 112 1.50 9.60 -2.16
C GLY A 112 1.42 8.35 -1.29
N LEU A 113 0.20 7.91 -0.97
CA LEU A 113 -0.05 6.70 -0.18
C LEU A 113 0.32 5.42 -0.93
N VAL A 114 -0.03 5.33 -2.22
CA VAL A 114 0.33 4.19 -3.09
C VAL A 114 1.83 4.08 -3.29
N GLY A 115 2.51 5.21 -3.48
CA GLY A 115 3.95 5.28 -3.68
C GLY A 115 4.80 5.23 -2.42
N SER A 116 4.18 5.15 -1.23
CA SER A 116 4.88 5.30 0.05
C SER A 116 6.00 4.28 0.20
N GLY A 117 7.21 4.76 0.51
CA GLY A 117 8.37 3.90 0.79
C GLY A 117 8.99 3.20 -0.42
N THR A 118 8.41 3.31 -1.62
CA THR A 118 8.90 2.58 -2.80
C THR A 118 9.98 3.33 -3.59
N ASN A 119 10.18 4.62 -3.29
CA ASN A 119 11.15 5.49 -3.98
C ASN A 119 11.07 5.42 -5.52
N ASN A 120 9.86 5.32 -6.08
CA ASN A 120 9.69 5.20 -7.52
C ASN A 120 10.03 6.52 -8.24
N ALA A 121 11.04 6.48 -9.12
CA ALA A 121 11.52 7.65 -9.85
C ALA A 121 10.46 8.32 -10.72
N ARG A 122 9.53 7.54 -11.32
CA ARG A 122 8.47 8.09 -12.19
C ARG A 122 7.47 8.93 -11.39
N LEU A 123 7.09 8.48 -10.20
CA LEU A 123 6.23 9.22 -9.27
C LEU A 123 6.92 10.50 -8.76
N ALA A 124 8.21 10.40 -8.42
CA ALA A 124 8.99 11.55 -7.97
C ALA A 124 9.06 12.67 -9.04
N GLN A 125 9.23 12.31 -10.31
CA GLN A 125 9.19 13.26 -11.42
C GLN A 125 7.80 13.88 -11.60
N LEU A 126 6.73 13.08 -11.54
CA LEU A 126 5.36 13.60 -11.65
C LEU A 126 5.05 14.61 -10.53
N PHE A 127 5.44 14.32 -9.29
CA PHE A 127 5.23 15.27 -8.18
C PHE A 127 6.00 16.58 -8.36
N ARG A 128 7.17 16.56 -8.99
CA ARG A 128 7.89 17.81 -9.33
C ARG A 128 7.12 18.64 -10.36
N GLN A 129 6.56 18.00 -11.38
CA GLN A 129 5.72 18.67 -12.37
C GLN A 129 4.44 19.26 -11.74
N LEU A 130 3.77 18.50 -10.88
CA LEU A 130 2.58 18.95 -10.14
C LEU A 130 2.90 20.11 -9.18
N ALA A 131 4.08 20.10 -8.55
CA ALA A 131 4.52 21.19 -7.69
C ALA A 131 4.69 22.51 -8.47
N SER A 132 5.25 22.45 -9.68
CA SER A 132 5.37 23.62 -10.57
C SER A 132 4.00 24.10 -11.06
N TYR A 133 3.08 23.19 -11.35
CA TYR A 133 1.72 23.51 -11.80
C TYR A 133 0.89 24.20 -10.70
N TYR A 134 0.91 23.67 -9.47
CA TYR A 134 0.13 24.15 -8.33
C TYR A 134 0.83 25.23 -7.49
N HIS A 135 1.86 25.91 -8.02
CA HIS A 135 2.59 26.95 -7.27
C HIS A 135 1.69 28.08 -6.74
N LYS A 136 0.59 28.39 -7.44
CA LYS A 136 -0.33 29.48 -7.07
C LYS A 136 -1.28 29.13 -5.93
N THR A 137 -1.53 27.86 -5.64
CA THR A 137 -2.48 27.42 -4.61
C THR A 137 -1.74 26.77 -3.44
N PRO A 138 -1.65 27.44 -2.27
CA PRO A 138 -0.86 26.94 -1.14
C PRO A 138 -1.36 25.59 -0.60
N ASN A 139 -2.67 25.35 -0.67
CA ASN A 139 -3.32 24.12 -0.21
C ASN A 139 -2.93 22.89 -1.04
N ALA A 140 -2.86 23.02 -2.36
CA ALA A 140 -2.44 21.94 -3.24
C ALA A 140 -0.92 21.73 -3.13
N LEU A 141 -0.14 22.80 -3.02
CA LEU A 141 1.30 22.72 -2.83
C LEU A 141 1.69 22.01 -1.52
N PHE A 142 0.97 22.29 -0.43
CA PHE A 142 1.15 21.58 0.84
C PHE A 142 0.95 20.07 0.67
N MET A 143 -0.12 19.67 -0.02
CA MET A 143 -0.41 18.26 -0.26
C MET A 143 0.63 17.57 -1.13
N VAL A 144 1.10 18.24 -2.20
CA VAL A 144 2.18 17.70 -3.06
C VAL A 144 3.45 17.46 -2.25
N ARG A 145 3.80 18.36 -1.32
CA ARG A 145 4.98 18.18 -0.45
C ARG A 145 4.81 17.03 0.53
N VAL A 146 3.62 16.88 1.13
CA VAL A 146 3.32 15.72 1.98
C VAL A 146 3.46 14.43 1.18
N ALA A 147 2.88 14.37 -0.02
CA ALA A 147 2.99 13.20 -0.90
C ALA A 147 4.44 12.87 -1.30
N GLN A 148 5.26 13.89 -1.57
CA GLN A 148 6.71 13.72 -1.81
C GLN A 148 7.44 13.17 -0.58
N GLY A 149 7.08 13.64 0.63
CA GLY A 149 7.62 13.12 1.89
C GLY A 149 7.26 11.65 2.11
N LEU A 150 6.02 11.26 1.80
CA LEU A 150 5.56 9.86 1.89
C LEU A 150 6.31 8.94 0.92
N LEU A 151 6.59 9.40 -0.31
CA LEU A 151 7.33 8.63 -1.30
C LEU A 151 8.75 8.25 -0.82
N HIS A 152 9.42 9.18 -0.12
CA HIS A 152 10.78 9.00 0.41
C HIS A 152 10.81 8.64 1.91
N MET A 153 9.73 8.08 2.44
CA MET A 153 9.63 7.72 3.86
C MET A 153 10.78 6.79 4.29
N GLY A 154 11.54 7.19 5.32
CA GLY A 154 12.73 6.45 5.75
C GLY A 154 13.81 6.29 4.67
N LYS A 155 13.87 7.17 3.67
CA LYS A 155 14.68 7.00 2.44
C LYS A 155 14.29 5.78 1.59
N GLY A 156 13.07 5.26 1.77
CA GLY A 156 12.58 4.04 1.14
C GLY A 156 12.69 2.79 2.02
N THR A 157 13.07 2.93 3.29
CA THR A 157 13.14 1.81 4.24
C THR A 157 11.82 1.56 4.96
N MET A 158 10.85 2.46 4.89
CA MET A 158 9.60 2.39 5.65
C MET A 158 8.39 2.32 4.73
N THR A 159 7.43 1.45 5.05
CA THR A 159 6.18 1.26 4.29
C THR A 159 4.94 1.47 5.15
N LEU A 160 3.82 1.72 4.47
CA LEU A 160 2.49 1.91 5.06
C LEU A 160 1.55 0.73 4.83
N SER A 161 2.09 -0.46 4.55
CA SER A 161 1.28 -1.65 4.32
C SER A 161 0.63 -2.11 5.63
N PRO A 162 -0.71 -2.26 5.70
CA PRO A 162 -1.39 -2.73 6.91
C PRO A 162 -1.28 -4.24 7.14
N TYR A 163 -0.73 -4.96 6.17
CA TYR A 163 -0.48 -6.39 6.25
C TYR A 163 0.89 -6.69 6.82
N HIS A 164 0.91 -7.68 7.70
CA HIS A 164 2.09 -8.26 8.33
C HIS A 164 2.22 -9.72 7.89
N THR A 165 3.45 -10.16 7.60
CA THR A 165 3.81 -11.53 7.19
C THR A 165 3.09 -12.01 5.93
N ASP A 166 3.74 -11.88 4.77
CA ASP A 166 3.31 -12.47 3.49
C ASP A 166 1.81 -12.26 3.17
N ARG A 167 1.28 -11.08 3.54
CA ARG A 167 -0.13 -10.66 3.35
C ARG A 167 -1.19 -11.45 4.13
N GLN A 168 -0.80 -12.28 5.10
CA GLN A 168 -1.74 -13.17 5.79
C GLN A 168 -2.40 -12.49 7.00
N ILE A 169 -1.67 -11.66 7.75
CA ILE A 169 -2.17 -11.09 9.01
C ILE A 169 -2.42 -9.60 8.83
N MET A 170 -3.65 -9.19 9.08
CA MET A 170 -4.08 -7.81 9.01
C MET A 170 -3.95 -7.15 10.40
N SER A 171 -3.13 -6.10 10.54
CA SER A 171 -3.07 -5.34 11.79
C SER A 171 -4.23 -4.35 11.88
N TYR A 172 -5.12 -4.56 12.85
CA TYR A 172 -6.26 -3.66 13.11
C TYR A 172 -5.82 -2.23 13.44
N VAL A 173 -4.65 -2.09 14.06
CA VAL A 173 -4.08 -0.80 14.48
C VAL A 173 -3.62 0.02 13.26
N SER A 174 -2.87 -0.61 12.35
CA SER A 174 -2.38 0.04 11.12
C SER A 174 -3.55 0.50 10.24
N ILE A 175 -4.60 -0.32 10.12
CA ILE A 175 -5.79 0.00 9.33
C ILE A 175 -6.59 1.14 9.96
N SER A 176 -6.80 1.10 11.27
CA SER A 176 -7.53 2.16 11.96
C SER A 176 -6.83 3.52 11.81
N GLY A 177 -5.49 3.54 11.88
CA GLY A 177 -4.70 4.75 11.63
C GLY A 177 -4.86 5.29 10.21
N LEU A 178 -4.71 4.44 9.20
CA LEU A 178 -4.92 4.81 7.79
C LEU A 178 -6.34 5.28 7.52
N PHE A 179 -7.33 4.56 8.03
CA PHE A 179 -8.75 4.86 7.83
C PHE A 179 -9.14 6.20 8.46
N THR A 180 -8.63 6.52 9.64
CA THR A 180 -8.87 7.80 10.32
C THR A 180 -8.37 8.97 9.48
N VAL A 181 -7.18 8.84 8.86
CA VAL A 181 -6.64 9.86 7.95
C VAL A 181 -7.51 10.01 6.71
N LEU A 182 -7.95 8.92 6.10
CA LEU A 182 -8.79 8.95 4.89
C LEU A 182 -10.18 9.55 5.15
N VAL A 183 -10.81 9.24 6.27
CA VAL A 183 -12.08 9.84 6.67
C VAL A 183 -11.92 11.34 6.92
N SER A 184 -10.83 11.76 7.55
CA SER A 184 -10.54 13.18 7.72
C SER A 184 -10.31 13.91 6.39
N MET A 185 -9.77 13.23 5.38
CA MET A 185 -9.55 13.79 4.05
C MET A 185 -10.84 13.93 3.22
N MET A 186 -11.92 13.27 3.62
CA MET A 186 -13.22 13.41 2.94
C MET A 186 -13.83 14.80 3.15
N ASN A 187 -13.57 15.43 4.30
CA ASN A 187 -13.95 16.80 4.57
C ASN A 187 -12.73 17.70 4.33
N SER A 188 -12.73 18.51 3.27
CA SER A 188 -11.62 19.35 2.74
C SER A 188 -10.89 20.27 3.76
N LYS A 189 -11.30 20.26 5.03
CA LYS A 189 -10.71 21.03 6.14
C LYS A 189 -9.45 20.43 6.77
N PHE A 190 -8.81 19.46 6.12
CA PHE A 190 -7.58 18.82 6.62
C PHE A 190 -6.48 19.82 7.03
N TYR A 191 -6.44 20.98 6.35
CA TYR A 191 -5.48 22.06 6.58
C TYR A 191 -5.47 22.62 8.01
N THR A 192 -6.56 22.46 8.76
CA THR A 192 -6.66 22.97 10.13
C THR A 192 -6.08 22.02 11.17
N PHE A 193 -5.91 20.73 10.85
CA PHE A 193 -5.55 19.70 11.81
C PHE A 193 -4.33 18.91 11.31
N HIS A 194 -3.17 19.57 11.28
CA HIS A 194 -1.89 18.93 10.92
C HIS A 194 -1.56 17.71 11.78
N TRP A 195 -2.09 17.65 13.01
CA TRP A 195 -1.86 16.55 13.93
C TRP A 195 -2.50 15.23 13.47
N ILE A 196 -3.49 15.26 12.59
CA ILE A 196 -4.14 14.04 12.12
C ILE A 196 -3.20 13.20 11.24
N LEU A 197 -2.16 13.81 10.64
CA LEU A 197 -1.09 13.09 9.97
C LEU A 197 -0.28 12.19 10.92
N TYR A 198 -0.27 12.47 12.23
CA TYR A 198 0.42 11.60 13.18
C TYR A 198 -0.25 10.23 13.32
N TYR A 199 -1.54 10.08 13.03
CA TYR A 199 -2.17 8.76 13.01
C TYR A 199 -1.57 7.84 11.93
N LEU A 200 -0.88 8.41 10.93
CA LEU A 200 -0.14 7.64 9.95
C LEU A 200 1.03 6.86 10.58
N THR A 201 1.62 7.34 11.68
CA THR A 201 2.77 6.67 12.32
C THR A 201 2.43 5.28 12.83
N MET A 202 1.15 5.01 13.12
CA MET A 202 0.67 3.70 13.55
C MET A 202 0.78 2.64 12.44
N ALA A 203 0.82 3.07 11.18
CA ALA A 203 0.92 2.20 10.02
C ALA A 203 2.34 2.09 9.45
N ILE A 204 3.33 2.80 10.03
CA ILE A 204 4.70 2.82 9.53
C ILE A 204 5.46 1.59 10.04
N HIS A 205 5.94 0.76 9.12
CA HIS A 205 6.77 -0.41 9.43
C HIS A 205 8.09 -0.38 8.61
N PRO A 206 9.25 -0.85 9.14
CA PRO A 206 10.56 -0.83 8.46
C PRO A 206 10.89 -2.02 7.51
N ARG A 207 10.69 -1.92 6.20
CA ARG A 207 10.81 -3.01 5.19
C ARG A 207 12.22 -3.58 4.92
N MET A 208 13.21 -3.20 5.72
CA MET A 208 14.58 -3.69 5.58
C MET A 208 14.69 -5.10 6.14
N LEU A 209 15.30 -6.02 5.38
CA LEU A 209 15.69 -7.33 5.86
C LEU A 209 17.03 -7.22 6.57
N LEU A 210 17.04 -7.58 7.85
CA LEU A 210 18.20 -7.54 8.71
C LEU A 210 18.36 -8.86 9.43
N THR A 211 19.55 -9.44 9.34
CA THR A 211 19.88 -10.72 9.98
C THR A 211 20.69 -10.50 11.26
N VAL A 212 20.25 -11.15 12.32
CA VAL A 212 20.82 -11.03 13.67
C VAL A 212 21.18 -12.41 14.18
N ASP A 213 22.30 -12.52 14.89
CA ASP A 213 22.71 -13.73 15.60
C ASP A 213 21.92 -13.91 16.92
N GLU A 214 22.03 -15.07 17.57
CA GLU A 214 21.34 -15.36 18.84
C GLU A 214 21.69 -14.37 19.97
N PHE A 215 22.86 -13.72 19.87
CA PHE A 215 23.37 -12.74 20.83
C PHE A 215 22.96 -11.29 20.50
N GLY A 216 22.15 -11.05 19.47
CA GLY A 216 21.73 -9.71 19.09
C GLY A 216 22.74 -8.94 18.22
N ASN A 217 23.81 -9.60 17.75
CA ASN A 217 24.81 -8.98 16.88
C ASN A 217 24.37 -9.05 15.42
N PHE A 218 24.64 -7.98 14.65
CA PHE A 218 24.38 -7.96 13.22
C PHE A 218 25.29 -8.96 12.50
N GLN A 219 24.68 -9.96 11.85
CA GLN A 219 25.41 -10.95 11.07
C GLN A 219 25.14 -10.69 9.60
N LYS A 220 26.17 -10.39 8.82
CA LYS A 220 26.04 -10.26 7.37
C LYS A 220 25.90 -11.65 6.75
N THR A 221 24.83 -11.85 6.00
CA THR A 221 24.58 -13.08 5.24
C THR A 221 24.14 -12.75 3.82
N THR A 222 24.38 -13.69 2.92
CA THR A 222 23.96 -13.59 1.52
C THR A 222 22.52 -14.11 1.39
N VAL A 223 21.66 -13.27 0.82
CA VAL A 223 20.24 -13.52 0.60
C VAL A 223 19.98 -13.45 -0.90
N ARG A 224 19.18 -14.39 -1.41
CA ARG A 224 18.60 -14.36 -2.75
C ARG A 224 17.25 -13.67 -2.67
N GLN A 225 17.13 -12.52 -3.32
CA GLN A 225 15.89 -11.76 -3.42
C GLN A 225 15.34 -11.91 -4.83
N GLY A 226 14.05 -12.24 -4.98
CA GLY A 226 13.40 -12.28 -6.29
C GLY A 226 11.89 -12.31 -6.16
N THR A 227 11.20 -12.38 -7.29
CA THR A 227 9.74 -12.32 -7.32
C THR A 227 9.10 -13.55 -6.70
N ALA A 228 8.12 -13.33 -5.82
CA ALA A 228 7.38 -14.38 -5.13
C ALA A 228 6.57 -15.24 -6.12
N VAL A 229 6.75 -16.56 -6.08
CA VAL A 229 5.91 -17.53 -6.81
C VAL A 229 5.62 -18.71 -5.88
N ASP A 230 4.43 -19.29 -5.96
CA ASP A 230 4.00 -20.33 -5.01
C ASP A 230 4.92 -21.55 -5.02
N ILE A 231 5.21 -22.15 -6.18
CA ILE A 231 6.19 -23.22 -6.31
C ILE A 231 6.80 -23.18 -7.71
N VAL A 232 8.11 -22.99 -7.80
CA VAL A 232 8.89 -23.16 -9.04
C VAL A 232 10.09 -24.04 -8.73
N GLY A 233 10.37 -25.05 -9.56
CA GLY A 233 11.54 -25.91 -9.37
C GLY A 233 11.29 -27.35 -9.78
N GLN A 234 12.38 -28.13 -9.78
CA GLN A 234 12.32 -29.57 -10.01
C GLN A 234 11.75 -30.28 -8.77
N ILE A 235 11.08 -31.41 -8.99
CA ILE A 235 10.53 -32.28 -7.94
C ILE A 235 11.65 -32.62 -6.94
N GLY A 236 11.46 -32.26 -5.67
CA GLY A 236 12.39 -32.55 -4.56
C GLY A 236 13.00 -31.33 -3.86
N ARG A 237 13.06 -30.15 -4.50
CA ARG A 237 13.41 -28.88 -3.83
C ARG A 237 12.53 -27.74 -4.39
N PRO A 238 11.32 -27.54 -3.84
CA PRO A 238 10.47 -26.43 -4.26
C PRO A 238 11.16 -25.12 -3.91
N LYS A 239 11.32 -24.21 -4.88
CA LYS A 239 11.74 -22.83 -4.63
C LYS A 239 10.54 -21.92 -4.69
N THR A 240 10.52 -20.92 -3.83
CA THR A 240 9.42 -19.94 -3.77
C THR A 240 9.74 -18.64 -4.51
N ILE A 241 10.93 -18.57 -5.13
CA ILE A 241 11.47 -17.39 -5.80
C ILE A 241 11.77 -17.66 -7.28
N THR A 242 11.44 -16.70 -8.12
CA THR A 242 11.87 -16.61 -9.52
C THR A 242 12.74 -15.37 -9.75
N GLY A 243 13.67 -15.43 -10.71
CA GLY A 243 14.49 -14.28 -11.10
C GLY A 243 15.28 -13.66 -9.94
N PHE A 244 16.12 -14.45 -9.26
CA PHE A 244 16.80 -14.01 -8.05
C PHE A 244 18.06 -13.18 -8.33
N GLN A 245 18.30 -12.18 -7.48
CA GLN A 245 19.56 -11.49 -7.32
C GLN A 245 20.15 -11.82 -5.94
N THR A 246 21.44 -12.17 -5.91
CA THR A 246 22.15 -12.40 -4.64
C THR A 246 22.62 -11.06 -4.10
N LEU A 247 22.17 -10.70 -2.91
CA LEU A 247 22.50 -9.48 -2.21
C LEU A 247 22.97 -9.81 -0.78
N GLU A 248 23.74 -8.91 -0.16
CA GLU A 248 24.16 -9.05 1.22
C GLU A 248 23.26 -8.22 2.14
N THR A 249 22.87 -8.78 3.28
CA THR A 249 22.10 -8.06 4.31
C THR A 249 22.91 -6.88 4.89
N PRO A 250 22.30 -5.70 5.11
CA PRO A 250 20.86 -5.43 5.02
C PRO A 250 20.37 -5.12 3.60
N THR A 251 19.24 -5.71 3.21
CA THR A 251 18.63 -5.49 1.89
C THR A 251 17.23 -4.89 2.02
N LEU A 252 16.78 -4.21 0.97
CA LEU A 252 15.42 -3.69 0.88
C LEU A 252 14.59 -4.61 0.00
N LEU A 253 13.64 -5.33 0.61
CA LEU A 253 12.72 -6.19 -0.13
C LEU A 253 11.76 -5.34 -0.96
N GLN A 254 11.44 -5.72 -2.21
CA GLN A 254 10.29 -5.13 -2.89
C GLN A 254 8.95 -5.69 -2.37
N HIS A 255 7.82 -4.99 -2.56
CA HIS A 255 6.51 -5.46 -2.08
C HIS A 255 6.08 -6.82 -2.68
N SER A 256 6.63 -7.16 -3.85
CA SER A 256 6.39 -8.43 -4.54
C SER A 256 7.57 -9.39 -4.45
N ASP A 257 8.61 -9.04 -3.71
CA ASP A 257 9.81 -9.85 -3.60
C ASP A 257 9.75 -10.72 -2.35
N ARG A 258 10.22 -11.96 -2.49
CA ARG A 258 10.55 -12.85 -1.38
C ARG A 258 12.06 -13.01 -1.30
N ALA A 259 12.55 -13.28 -0.09
CA ALA A 259 13.95 -13.57 0.19
C ALA A 259 14.12 -15.01 0.67
N GLU A 260 15.18 -15.66 0.18
CA GLU A 260 15.67 -16.96 0.64
C GLU A 260 17.16 -16.83 0.99
N LEU A 261 17.65 -17.55 2.00
CA LEU A 261 19.09 -17.57 2.30
C LEU A 261 19.85 -18.27 1.17
N ALA A 262 21.01 -17.72 0.80
CA ALA A 262 21.87 -18.33 -0.21
C ALA A 262 22.79 -19.41 0.37
N THR A 263 23.01 -19.40 1.69
CA THR A 263 23.97 -20.25 2.40
C THR A 263 23.30 -21.09 3.47
N ASP A 264 23.64 -22.39 3.52
CA ASP A 264 23.14 -23.36 4.52
C ASP A 264 23.87 -23.25 5.88
N LYS A 265 24.78 -22.27 6.02
CA LYS A 265 25.53 -21.96 7.25
C LYS A 265 24.60 -21.59 8.40
N TYR A 266 23.47 -20.98 8.09
CA TYR A 266 22.53 -20.45 9.06
C TYR A 266 21.13 -20.98 8.78
N ILE A 267 20.45 -21.39 9.84
CA ILE A 267 19.04 -21.77 9.80
C ILE A 267 18.24 -20.58 10.34
N PRO A 268 17.28 -20.03 9.59
CA PRO A 268 16.40 -18.98 10.10
C PRO A 268 15.39 -19.60 11.06
N LEU A 269 15.11 -18.91 12.17
CA LEU A 269 14.09 -19.37 13.12
C LEU A 269 12.67 -19.28 12.51
N THR A 270 12.44 -18.30 11.62
CA THR A 270 11.18 -18.09 10.93
C THR A 270 11.23 -18.64 9.50
N PRO A 271 10.13 -19.23 9.01
CA PRO A 271 10.06 -19.73 7.63
C PRO A 271 10.05 -18.60 6.59
N THR A 272 9.61 -17.40 6.98
CA THR A 272 9.63 -16.19 6.15
C THR A 272 10.78 -15.28 6.58
N LEU A 273 11.55 -14.80 5.61
CA LEU A 273 12.62 -13.83 5.82
C LEU A 273 12.09 -12.41 5.59
N GLU A 274 11.47 -11.83 6.62
CA GLU A 274 11.01 -10.44 6.59
C GLU A 274 11.52 -9.68 7.83
N TRP A 275 11.74 -8.37 7.68
CA TRP A 275 12.10 -7.44 8.76
C TRP A 275 13.40 -7.84 9.49
N ILE A 276 13.29 -8.52 10.62
CA ILE A 276 14.41 -8.92 11.47
C ILE A 276 14.35 -10.44 11.59
N VAL A 277 15.37 -11.10 11.05
CA VAL A 277 15.47 -12.56 11.10
C VAL A 277 16.60 -12.93 12.06
N ILE A 278 16.25 -13.74 13.05
CA ILE A 278 17.23 -14.37 13.93
C ILE A 278 17.74 -15.62 13.23
N LEU A 279 19.04 -15.65 13.01
CA LEU A 279 19.76 -16.76 12.42
C LEU A 279 20.41 -17.59 13.52
N ARG A 280 20.17 -18.90 13.48
CA ARG A 280 20.90 -19.87 14.30
C ARG A 280 21.99 -20.51 13.45
N LYS A 281 23.20 -20.63 14.00
CA LYS A 281 24.27 -21.41 13.35
C LYS A 281 23.84 -22.87 13.25
N ASN A 282 23.95 -23.44 12.06
CA ASN A 282 23.58 -24.82 11.84
C ASN A 282 24.64 -25.76 12.48
N PRO A 283 24.28 -26.60 13.47
CA PRO A 283 25.24 -27.50 14.12
C PRO A 283 25.69 -28.67 13.21
N ASN A 284 25.00 -28.93 12.10
CA ASN A 284 25.34 -29.98 11.14
C ASN A 284 26.12 -29.45 9.91
N TYR A 285 26.51 -28.17 9.92
CA TYR A 285 27.24 -27.60 8.79
C TYR A 285 28.72 -28.01 8.85
N MET A 286 29.10 -28.96 8.00
CA MET A 286 30.50 -29.19 7.65
C MET A 286 30.86 -28.22 6.54
N GLU A 287 31.96 -27.48 6.68
CA GLU A 287 32.54 -26.74 5.56
C GLU A 287 32.95 -27.77 4.50
N GLU A 288 32.28 -27.74 3.35
CA GLU A 288 32.79 -28.42 2.16
C GLU A 288 34.04 -27.64 1.72
N ASP A 289 35.21 -28.14 2.12
CA ASP A 289 36.51 -27.72 1.58
C ASP A 289 36.56 -28.06 0.09
N THR A 290 36.31 -27.07 -0.77
CA THR A 290 36.79 -27.02 -2.17
C THR A 290 36.99 -25.59 -2.64
#